data_AF-A0A533XH61-F1
#
_entry.id   AF-A0A533XH61-F1
#
_cell.length_a   1.000
_cell.length_b   1.000
_cell.length_c   1.000
_cell.angle_alpha   90.00
_cell.angle_beta   90.00
_cell.angle_gamma   90.00
#
_symmetry.space_group_name_H-M   'P 1'
#
loop_
_entity.id
_entity.type
_entity.pdbx_description
1 polymer ?
#
loop_
_entity_poly.entity_id
_entity_poly.type
_entity_poly.pdbx_seq_one_letter_code
_entity_poly.pdbx_strand_id
1 'polypeptide(L)'
;MPGGEDVKQEDIDRALQVFGLRPPLTRNLLEQKRRELLITWHPPRYANLTNNPRKYMQMYRKGEAMTKEIHAAYDVLVAWLAAERPDKS
;
A
#
# COMPACT_ATOMS: atom_id res chain seq x y z
N MET A 1 -1.69 -22.21 -21.69
CA MET A 1 -0.88 -20.98 -21.55
C MET A 1 -1.55 -19.91 -22.41
N PRO A 2 -2.16 -18.87 -21.83
CA PRO A 2 -1.46 -17.57 -21.81
C PRO A 2 -1.85 -16.65 -20.64
N GLY A 3 -1.06 -15.60 -20.41
CA GLY A 3 -1.40 -14.50 -19.50
C GLY A 3 -0.28 -14.24 -18.50
N GLY A 4 0.86 -13.72 -18.96
CA GLY A 4 1.64 -12.87 -18.06
C GLY A 4 0.73 -11.70 -17.74
N GLU A 5 0.24 -11.62 -16.52
CA GLU A 5 -0.58 -10.50 -16.08
C GLU A 5 0.32 -9.27 -16.04
N ASP A 6 0.39 -8.55 -17.16
CA ASP A 6 0.93 -7.21 -17.23
C ASP A 6 0.25 -6.41 -16.13
N VAL A 7 1.03 -6.00 -15.12
CA VAL A 7 0.54 -5.14 -14.05
C VAL A 7 -0.10 -3.93 -14.73
N LYS A 8 -1.42 -3.82 -14.67
CA LYS A 8 -2.13 -2.82 -15.47
C LYS A 8 -1.72 -1.43 -15.00
N GLN A 9 -1.54 -0.51 -15.93
CA GLN A 9 -1.18 0.87 -15.61
C GLN A 9 -2.19 1.52 -14.65
N GLU A 10 -3.46 1.11 -14.71
CA GLU A 10 -4.51 1.53 -13.78
C GLU A 10 -4.26 1.06 -12.34
N ASP A 11 -3.77 -0.17 -12.15
CA ASP A 11 -3.46 -0.72 -10.83
C ASP A 11 -2.23 -0.02 -10.23
N ILE A 12 -1.25 0.30 -11.08
CA ILE A 12 -0.07 1.09 -10.68
C ILE A 12 -0.49 2.50 -10.25
N ASP A 13 -1.32 3.18 -11.05
CA ASP A 13 -1.78 4.54 -10.73
C ASP A 13 -2.59 4.56 -9.42
N ARG A 14 -3.49 3.60 -9.22
CA ARG A 14 -4.21 3.43 -7.95
C ARG A 14 -3.25 3.20 -6.79
N ALA A 15 -2.27 2.33 -6.95
CA ALA A 15 -1.29 2.05 -5.91
C ALA A 15 -0.43 3.30 -5.57
N LEU A 16 -0.05 4.08 -6.58
CA LEU A 16 0.63 5.37 -6.40
C LEU A 16 -0.24 6.36 -5.64
N GLN A 17 -1.54 6.43 -5.94
CA GLN A 17 -2.50 7.26 -5.23
C GLN A 17 -2.65 6.83 -3.76
N VAL A 18 -2.77 5.53 -3.48
CA VAL A 18 -2.83 4.97 -2.11
C VAL A 18 -1.60 5.37 -1.30
N PHE A 19 -0.42 5.32 -1.94
CA PHE A 19 0.83 5.71 -1.31
C PHE A 19 1.09 7.22 -1.32
N GLY A 20 0.30 8.00 -2.07
CA GLY A 20 0.52 9.43 -2.29
C GLY A 20 1.88 9.73 -2.95
N LEU A 21 2.40 8.79 -3.73
CA LEU A 21 3.73 8.87 -4.34
C LEU A 21 3.64 9.15 -5.85
N ARG A 22 4.74 9.67 -6.42
CA ARG A 22 4.88 9.90 -7.87
C ARG A 22 6.26 9.40 -8.35
N PRO A 23 6.38 8.93 -9.59
CA PRO A 23 7.67 8.60 -10.20
C PRO A 23 8.59 9.84 -10.28
N PRO A 24 9.92 9.69 -10.17
CA PRO A 24 10.67 8.44 -10.00
C PRO A 24 10.62 7.91 -8.56
N LEU A 25 10.33 6.62 -8.42
CA LEU A 25 10.24 5.95 -7.12
C LEU A 25 11.46 5.06 -6.90
N THR A 26 11.86 4.88 -5.64
CA THR A 26 12.85 3.88 -5.28
C THR A 26 12.24 2.87 -4.32
N ARG A 27 12.75 1.64 -4.34
CA ARG A 27 12.32 0.59 -3.41
C ARG A 27 12.42 1.05 -1.95
N ASN A 28 13.48 1.77 -1.60
CA ASN A 28 13.67 2.32 -0.27
C ASN A 28 12.57 3.34 0.11
N LEU A 29 12.22 4.28 -0.79
CA LEU A 29 11.14 5.24 -0.57
C LEU A 29 9.79 4.53 -0.39
N LEU A 30 9.52 3.52 -1.22
CA LEU A 30 8.30 2.72 -1.14
C LEU A 30 8.21 1.96 0.20
N GLU A 31 9.32 1.35 0.66
CA GLU A 31 9.39 0.67 1.95
C GLU A 31 9.27 1.63 3.15
N GLN A 32 9.85 2.83 3.05
CA GLN A 32 9.69 3.87 4.07
C GLN A 32 8.22 4.30 4.17
N LYS A 33 7.58 4.63 3.04
CA LYS A 33 6.16 5.02 3.04
C LYS A 33 5.24 3.90 3.47
N ARG A 34 5.51 2.66 3.09
CA ARG A 34 4.75 1.50 3.57
C ARG A 34 4.77 1.45 5.10
N ARG A 35 5.95 1.56 5.71
CA ARG A 35 6.07 1.53 7.18
C ARG A 35 5.31 2.67 7.84
N GLU A 36 5.44 3.89 7.33
CA GLU A 36 4.72 5.06 7.84
C GLU A 36 3.19 4.88 7.76
N LEU A 37 2.69 4.40 6.62
CA LEU A 37 1.27 4.15 6.42
C LEU A 37 0.76 3.03 7.35
N LEU A 38 1.49 1.92 7.46
CA LEU A 38 1.11 0.81 8.36
C LEU A 38 1.10 1.23 9.84
N ILE A 39 2.01 2.11 10.27
CA ILE A 39 2.00 2.68 11.62
C ILE A 39 0.76 3.58 11.82
N THR A 40 0.42 4.38 10.81
CA THR A 40 -0.73 5.31 10.84
C THR A 40 -2.05 4.56 10.88
N TRP A 41 -2.19 3.53 10.05
CA TRP A 41 -3.39 2.71 9.91
C TRP A 41 -3.41 1.50 10.85
N HIS A 42 -2.44 1.39 11.77
CA HIS A 42 -2.37 0.29 12.72
C HIS A 42 -3.70 0.19 13.49
N PRO A 43 -4.48 -0.90 13.31
CA PRO A 43 -5.90 -0.91 13.71
C PRO A 43 -6.16 -0.59 15.19
N PRO A 44 -5.40 -1.13 16.16
CA PRO A 44 -5.51 -0.74 17.57
C PRO A 44 -5.19 0.74 17.81
N ARG A 45 -4.18 1.27 17.11
CA ARG A 45 -3.69 2.65 17.30
C ARG A 45 -4.67 3.65 16.71
N TYR A 46 -5.18 3.36 15.52
CA TYR A 46 -6.18 4.17 14.84
C TYR A 46 -7.53 4.15 15.58
N ALA A 47 -7.97 2.98 16.06
CA ALA A 47 -9.20 2.86 16.85
C ALA A 47 -9.10 3.55 18.22
N ASN A 48 -7.92 3.63 18.81
CA ASN A 48 -7.72 4.38 20.06
C ASN A 48 -7.87 5.91 19.90
N LEU A 49 -7.83 6.45 18.67
CA LEU A 49 -8.01 7.90 18.45
C LEU A 49 -9.44 8.38 18.70
N THR A 50 -10.45 7.51 18.60
CA THR A 50 -11.85 7.95 18.67
C THR A 50 -12.40 8.08 20.10
N ASN A 51 -11.67 7.62 21.13
CA ASN A 51 -12.06 7.59 22.57
C ASN A 51 -13.52 7.14 22.86
N ASN A 52 -14.18 6.50 21.89
CA ASN A 52 -15.59 6.15 21.90
C ASN A 52 -15.70 4.66 21.55
N PRO A 53 -16.11 3.82 22.50
CA PRO A 53 -16.15 2.37 22.31
C PRO A 53 -17.13 1.93 21.20
N ARG A 54 -18.18 2.72 20.91
CA ARG A 54 -19.12 2.44 19.82
C ARG A 54 -18.50 2.64 18.43
N LYS A 55 -17.52 3.53 18.32
CA LYS A 55 -16.78 3.82 17.08
C LYS A 55 -15.48 3.04 16.97
N TYR A 56 -14.98 2.49 18.08
CA TYR A 56 -13.75 1.70 18.12
C TYR A 56 -13.76 0.58 17.07
N MET A 57 -14.81 -0.26 17.05
CA MET A 57 -14.88 -1.38 16.11
C MET A 57 -14.98 -0.93 14.64
N GLN A 58 -15.63 0.21 14.35
CA GLN A 58 -15.65 0.77 13.00
C GLN A 58 -14.27 1.28 12.58
N MET A 59 -13.57 2.00 13.46
CA MET A 59 -12.23 2.50 13.19
C MET A 59 -11.21 1.35 13.08
N TYR A 60 -11.34 0.32 13.90
CA TYR A 60 -10.51 -0.88 13.83
C TYR A 60 -10.64 -1.57 12.47
N ARG A 61 -11.88 -1.85 12.03
CA ARG A 61 -12.15 -2.44 10.71
C ARG A 61 -11.64 -1.55 9.57
N LYS A 62 -11.73 -0.23 9.71
CA LYS A 62 -11.17 0.72 8.74
C LYS A 62 -9.64 0.62 8.67
N GLY A 63 -8.96 0.54 9.81
CA GLY A 63 -7.51 0.29 9.86
C GLY A 63 -7.12 -1.03 9.20
N GLU A 64 -7.88 -2.11 9.46
CA GLU A 64 -7.66 -3.40 8.79
C GLU A 64 -7.86 -3.32 7.27
N ALA A 65 -8.90 -2.63 6.80
CA ALA A 65 -9.13 -2.46 5.37
C ALA A 65 -7.99 -1.67 4.71
N MET A 66 -7.59 -0.54 5.30
CA MET A 66 -6.52 0.30 4.77
C MET A 66 -5.16 -0.43 4.78
N THR A 67 -4.85 -1.18 5.84
CA THR A 67 -3.60 -1.98 5.88
C THR A 67 -3.58 -3.04 4.78
N LYS A 68 -4.68 -3.74 4.52
CA LYS A 68 -4.79 -4.68 3.38
C LYS A 68 -4.59 -3.99 2.04
N GLU A 69 -5.20 -2.82 1.85
CA GLU A 69 -5.05 -2.03 0.62
C GLU A 69 -3.59 -1.56 0.41
N ILE A 70 -2.92 -1.13 1.48
CA ILE A 70 -1.49 -0.76 1.46
C ILE A 70 -0.62 -1.95 1.06
N HIS A 71 -0.91 -3.16 1.57
CA HIS A 71 -0.18 -4.37 1.19
C HIS A 71 -0.36 -4.70 -0.29
N ALA A 72 -1.60 -4.71 -0.78
CA ALA A 72 -1.90 -4.99 -2.19
C ALA A 72 -1.23 -3.96 -3.13
N ALA A 73 -1.34 -2.67 -2.81
CA ALA A 73 -0.69 -1.60 -3.57
C ALA A 73 0.84 -1.71 -3.53
N TYR A 74 1.43 -2.13 -2.41
CA TYR A 74 2.86 -2.36 -2.31
C TYR A 74 3.32 -3.48 -3.25
N ASP A 75 2.62 -4.61 -3.29
CA ASP A 75 2.99 -5.75 -4.14
C ASP A 75 2.95 -5.37 -5.63
N VAL A 76 1.95 -4.58 -6.03
CA VAL A 76 1.84 -3.99 -7.38
C VAL A 76 3.04 -3.09 -7.70
N LEU A 77 3.37 -2.15 -6.81
CA LEU A 77 4.47 -1.20 -7.03
C LEU A 77 5.84 -1.88 -7.01
N VAL A 78 6.02 -2.93 -6.20
CA VAL A 78 7.25 -3.73 -6.20
C VAL A 78 7.41 -4.51 -7.49
N ALA A 79 6.35 -5.16 -7.97
CA ALA A 79 6.36 -5.87 -9.24
C ALA A 79 6.65 -4.91 -10.41
N TRP A 80 6.03 -3.73 -10.41
CA TRP A 80 6.30 -2.69 -11.40
C TRP A 80 7.75 -2.18 -11.36
N LEU A 81 8.29 -1.88 -10.17
CA LEU A 81 9.69 -1.46 -10.01
C LEU A 81 10.69 -2.55 -10.46
N ALA A 82 10.37 -3.82 -10.23
CA ALA A 82 11.17 -4.95 -10.70
C ALA A 82 11.11 -5.12 -12.22
N ALA A 83 9.97 -4.80 -12.85
CA ALA A 83 9.81 -4.83 -14.30
C ALA A 83 10.52 -3.65 -14.98
N GLU A 84 10.52 -2.45 -14.37
CA GLU A 84 11.24 -1.26 -14.88
C GLU A 84 12.75 -1.37 -14.78
N ARG A 85 13.24 -2.07 -13.75
CA ARG A 85 14.66 -2.41 -13.60
C ARG A 85 14.83 -3.90 -13.86
N PRO A 86 14.84 -4.36 -15.13
CA PRO A 86 15.41 -5.66 -15.42
C PRO A 86 16.88 -5.54 -15.05
N ASP A 87 17.21 -5.96 -13.84
CA ASP A 87 18.59 -6.17 -13.42
C ASP A 87 19.14 -7.14 -14.47
N LYS A 88 19.89 -6.59 -15.45
CA LYS A 88 20.66 -7.37 -16.40
C LYS A 88 21.72 -8.08 -15.57
N SER A 89 21.38 -9.28 -15.09
CA SER A 89 22.35 -10.31 -14.70
C SER A 89 22.65 -11.16 -15.92
#